data_AF-A0A2V3A7Z4-F1
#
_entry.id   AF-A0A2V3A7Z4-F1
#
_cell.length_a   1.000
_cell.length_b   1.000
_cell.length_c   1.000
_cell.angle_alpha   90.00
_cell.angle_beta   90.00
_cell.angle_gamma   90.00
#
_symmetry.space_group_name_H-M   'P 1'
#
loop_
_entity.id
_entity.type
_entity.pdbx_description
1 polymer ?
#
loop_
_entity_poly.entity_id
_entity_poly.type
_entity_poly.pdbx_seq_one_letter_code
_entity_poly.pdbx_strand_id
1 'polypeptide(L)' 'MNDWEASYIAGIIDGEGTITLSRLHASEHRRPCITIASTDIELLIYIQSLTGGTLINKKNYKPGLHKNSFSLNIK' A
#
# COMPACT_ATOMS: atom_id res chain seq x y z
N MET A 1 -10.81 3.55 14.04
CA MET A 1 -9.50 2.92 14.24
C MET A 1 -9.06 3.24 15.66
N ASN A 2 -8.67 2.23 16.43
CA ASN A 2 -8.11 2.37 17.77
C ASN A 2 -6.63 2.78 17.71
N ASP A 3 -6.09 3.37 18.77
CA ASP A 3 -4.71 3.87 18.80
C ASP A 3 -3.65 2.80 18.50
N TRP A 4 -3.89 1.57 18.96
CA TRP A 4 -3.00 0.44 18.71
C TRP A 4 -3.04 -0.03 17.26
N GLU A 5 -4.20 0.08 16.58
CA GLU A 5 -4.33 -0.24 15.15
C GLU A 5 -3.56 0.80 14.33
N ALA A 6 -3.69 2.08 14.68
CA ALA A 6 -2.94 3.16 14.03
C ALA A 6 -1.44 2.98 14.21
N SER A 7 -0.99 2.61 15.42
CA SER A 7 0.42 2.36 15.73
C SER A 7 0.96 1.13 14.98
N TYR A 8 0.17 0.07 14.88
CA TYR A 8 0.51 -1.12 14.10
C TYR A 8 0.66 -0.79 12.61
N ILE A 9 -0.32 -0.08 12.03
CA ILE A 9 -0.28 0.35 10.63
C ILE A 9 0.90 1.29 10.37
N ALA A 10 1.21 2.21 11.30
CA ALA A 10 2.37 3.09 11.18
C ALA A 10 3.68 2.29 11.09
N GLY A 11 3.85 1.25 11.90
CA GLY A 11 5.00 0.35 11.82
C GLY A 11 5.09 -0.40 10.49
N ILE A 12 3.96 -0.85 9.93
CA ILE A 12 3.92 -1.47 8.61
C ILE A 12 4.29 -0.47 7.50
N ILE A 13 3.77 0.75 7.56
CA ILE A 13 4.09 1.80 6.58
C ILE A 13 5.57 2.18 6.65
N ASP A 14 6.19 2.21 7.83
CA ASP A 14 7.60 2.53 7.98
C ASP A 14 8.53 1.40 7.47
N GLY A 15 8.12 0.14 7.67
CA GLY A 15 8.91 -1.03 7.25
C GLY A 15 8.77 -1.40 5.77
N GLU A 16 7.54 -1.42 5.25
CA GLU A 16 7.24 -1.90 3.88
C GLU A 16 6.59 -0.82 3.00
N GLY A 17 6.16 0.27 3.62
CA GLY A 17 5.44 1.33 2.94
C GLY A 17 6.36 2.39 2.31
N THR A 18 5.71 3.32 1.63
CA THR A 18 6.35 4.47 1.01
C THR A 18 5.38 5.63 1.08
N ILE A 19 5.83 6.74 1.67
CA ILE A 19 5.06 8.00 1.78
C ILE A 19 5.68 9.01 0.81
N THR A 20 4.89 9.51 -0.14
CA THR A 20 5.36 10.47 -1.14
C THR A 20 4.34 11.58 -1.37
N LEU A 21 4.83 12.74 -1.80
CA LEU A 21 4.00 13.83 -2.30
C LEU A 21 4.01 13.80 -3.83
N SER A 22 2.97 13.23 -4.44
CA SER A 22 2.94 12.86 -5.86
C SER A 22 1.89 13.62 -6.66
N ARG A 23 2.15 13.83 -7.95
CA ARG A 23 1.20 14.42 -8.91
C ARG A 23 0.75 13.33 -9.88
N LEU A 24 -0.55 13.03 -9.93
CA LEU A 24 -1.10 11.99 -10.80
C LEU A 24 -1.28 12.48 -12.25
N HIS A 25 -1.72 13.73 -12.42
CA HIS A 25 -1.90 14.36 -13.72
C HIS A 25 -1.19 15.71 -13.78
N ALA A 26 -0.68 16.10 -14.95
CA ALA A 26 0.19 17.27 -15.11
C ALA A 26 -0.43 18.59 -14.59
N SER A 27 -1.77 18.73 -14.71
CA SER A 27 -2.54 19.91 -14.30
C SER A 27 -3.02 19.90 -12.85
N GLU A 28 -2.70 18.87 -12.06
CA GLU A 28 -3.15 18.75 -10.68
C GLU A 28 -2.11 19.18 -9.66
N HIS A 29 -2.59 19.59 -8.48
CA HIS A 29 -1.75 19.78 -7.31
C HIS A 29 -1.19 18.45 -6.79
N ARG A 30 -0.02 18.51 -6.16
CA ARG A 30 0.55 17.34 -5.51
C ARG A 30 -0.33 16.92 -4.34
N ARG A 31 -0.48 15.62 -4.13
CA ARG A 31 -1.22 15.01 -3.03
C ARG A 31 -0.36 13.97 -2.31
N PRO A 32 -0.51 13.79 -0.99
CA PRO A 32 0.14 12.71 -0.29
C PRO A 32 -0.35 11.37 -0.85
N CYS A 33 0.56 10.44 -1.04
CA CYS A 33 0.26 9.08 -1.48
C CYS A 33 1.06 8.13 -0.60
N ILE A 34 0.36 7.18 0.00
CA ILE A 34 0.96 6.08 0.77
C ILE A 34 0.77 4.81 -0.05
N THR A 35 1.85 4.06 -0.20
CA THR A 35 1.82 2.77 -0.89
C THR A 35 2.44 1.72 0.00
N ILE A 36 1.78 0.58 0.19
CA ILE A 36 2.31 -0.56 0.94
C ILE A 36 2.37 -1.73 -0.02
N ALA A 37 3.53 -2.36 -0.17
CA ALA A 37 3.72 -3.49 -1.08
C ALA A 37 4.06 -4.75 -0.30
N SER A 38 3.30 -5.82 -0.51
CA SER A 38 3.53 -7.10 0.16
C SER A 38 3.23 -8.29 -0.75
N THR A 39 3.76 -9.45 -0.41
CA THR A 39 3.34 -10.74 -0.98
C THR A 39 2.20 -11.38 -0.19
N ASP A 40 1.91 -10.86 1.00
CA ASP A 40 0.79 -11.27 1.84
C ASP A 40 -0.44 -10.39 1.52
N ILE A 41 -1.40 -10.97 0.81
CA ILE A 41 -2.61 -10.24 0.41
C ILE A 41 -3.58 -10.05 1.59
N GLU A 42 -3.59 -10.96 2.56
CA GLU A 42 -4.52 -10.92 3.69
C GLU A 42 -4.19 -9.73 4.60
N LEU A 43 -2.89 -9.48 4.83
CA LEU A 43 -2.42 -8.29 5.52
C LEU A 43 -2.89 -7.00 4.83
N LEU A 44 -2.75 -6.93 3.50
CA LEU A 44 -3.17 -5.75 2.75
C LEU A 44 -4.69 -5.56 2.77
N ILE A 45 -5.48 -6.65 2.73
CA ILE A 45 -6.94 -6.60 2.87
C ILE A 45 -7.33 -6.11 4.26
N TYR A 46 -6.65 -6.57 5.32
CA TYR A 46 -6.88 -6.09 6.68
C TYR A 46 -6.61 -4.57 6.77
N ILE A 47 -5.45 -4.11 6.31
CA ILE A 47 -5.11 -2.67 6.33
C ILE A 47 -6.08 -1.86 5.46
N GLN A 48 -6.48 -2.38 4.30
CA GLN A 48 -7.48 -1.75 3.43
C GLN A 48 -8.83 -1.63 4.13
N SER A 49 -9.25 -2.62 4.92
CA SER A 49 -10.51 -2.56 5.65
C SER A 49 -10.54 -1.43 6.70
N LEU A 50 -9.36 -1.05 7.22
CA LEU A 50 -9.21 0.03 8.21
C LEU A 50 -8.94 1.41 7.58
N THR A 51 -8.24 1.46 6.44
CA THR A 51 -7.75 2.71 5.83
C THR A 51 -8.42 3.07 4.50
N GLY A 52 -9.16 2.14 3.90
CA GLY A 52 -9.65 2.26 2.52
C GLY A 52 -8.54 2.09 1.49
N GLY A 53 -8.65 2.80 0.36
CA GLY A 53 -7.68 2.74 -0.73
C GLY A 53 -7.89 1.61 -1.73
N THR A 54 -6.95 1.50 -2.67
CA THR A 54 -7.05 0.59 -3.83
C THR A 54 -5.98 -0.48 -3.80
N LEU A 55 -6.39 -1.74 -3.75
CA LEU A 55 -5.51 -2.90 -3.91
C LEU A 55 -5.19 -3.11 -5.40
N ILE A 56 -3.92 -3.31 -5.71
CA ILE A 56 -3.42 -3.52 -7.06
C ILE A 56 -2.58 -4.81 -7.09
N ASN A 57 -2.89 -5.70 -8.03
CA ASN A 57 -2.07 -6.88 -8.32
C ASN A 57 -0.87 -6.49 -9.18
N LYS A 58 0.35 -6.79 -8.72
CA LYS A 58 1.55 -6.61 -9.52
C LYS A 58 1.76 -7.84 -10.39
N LYS A 59 1.88 -7.62 -11.70
CA LYS A 59 2.15 -8.71 -12.65
C LYS A 59 3.47 -9.38 -12.30
N ASN A 60 3.42 -10.69 -12.08
CA ASN A 60 4.60 -11.51 -11.87
C ASN A 60 5.14 -12.00 -13.22
N TYR A 61 6.30 -11.51 -13.62
CA TYR A 61 6.93 -11.87 -14.90
C TYR A 61 7.75 -13.17 -14.83
N LYS A 62 8.03 -13.70 -13.62
CA LYS A 62 8.82 -14.93 -13.42
C LYS A 62 8.22 -15.79 -12.30
N PRO A 63 7.06 -16.43 -12.53
CA PRO A 63 6.32 -17.15 -11.49
C PRO A 63 7.05 -18.37 -10.91
N GLY A 64 8.02 -18.95 -11.63
CA GLY A 64 8.87 -20.03 -11.09
C GLY A 64 9.95 -19.55 -10.11
N LEU A 65 10.18 -18.24 -9.99
CA LEU A 65 11.23 -17.65 -9.15
C LEU A 65 10.70 -16.67 -8.11
N HIS A 66 9.63 -15.93 -8.41
CA HIS A 66 9.08 -14.89 -7.54
C HIS A 66 7.65 -15.23 -7.13
N LYS A 67 7.28 -14.84 -5.90
CA LYS A 67 5.89 -14.86 -5.45
C LYS A 67 5.11 -13.75 -6.12
N ASN A 68 3.79 -13.93 -6.21
CA ASN A 68 2.89 -12.84 -6.57
C ASN A 68 2.99 -11.72 -5.52
N SER A 69 2.93 -10.48 -5.98
CA SER A 69 3.03 -9.30 -5.13
C SER A 69 1.85 -8.38 -5.40
N PHE A 70 1.50 -7.63 -4.37
CA PHE A 70 0.34 -6.76 -4.31
C PHE A 70 0.79 -5.40 -3.79
N SER A 71 -0.02 -4.37 -4.05
CA SER A 71 0.17 -3.08 -3.40
C SER A 71 -1.14 -2.43 -3.05
N LEU A 72 -1.24 -1.93 -1.82
CA LEU A 72 -2.32 -1.05 -1.37
C LEU A 72 -1.91 0.40 -1.61
N ASN A 73 -2.72 1.16 -2.33
CA ASN A 73 -2.55 2.59 -2.56
C ASN A 73 -3.60 3.38 -1.79
N ILE A 74 -3.14 4.28 -0.92
CA ILE A 74 -3.97 5.20 -0.14
C ILE A 74 -3.66 6.61 -0.66
N LYS A 75 -4.67 7.30 -1.22
CA LYS A 75 -4.54 8.55 -1.98
C LYS A 75 -5.54 9.60 -1.53
#